data_AF-A0A939XKG8-F1
#
_entry.id   AF-A0A939XKG8-F1
#
_cell.length_a   1.000
_cell.length_b   1.000
_cell.length_c   1.000
_cell.angle_alpha   90.00
_cell.angle_beta   90.00
_cell.angle_gamma   90.00
#
_symmetry.space_group_name_H-M   'P 1'
#
loop_
_entity.id
_entity.type
_entity.pdbx_description
1 polymer ?
#
loop_
_entity_poly.entity_id
_entity_poly.type
_entity_poly.pdbx_seq_one_letter_code
_entity_poly.pdbx_strand_id
1 'polypeptide(L)'
;MFINLYNQSIKVFFADSSADMEDTREELRVILHRAGMEIVDGRDVPSKELLDAMQQTDCSVHILGKTDIFEEDANSSLAGQQYSAAKNLCSDRFKMFVWNPRGRENRSKYINKVRRDIEENIIYSDRPSPIVFVEDIRNIMTVKQSAVQETVASDIFFLYNDLDNDTARDICTMLGDIRKVTKLSISMSSEVDYNTYIKQQLAVSKIGVVYYNCAGDWAVSFARQVWKDTGGNSGATPLCVVGNSDHAKTKQLDIFAGLMECIIDDQLRIPLDINMFLDKNNQSK
;
A
#
# COMPACT_ATOMS: atom_id res chain seq x y z
N MET A 1 12.53 15.83 20.54
CA MET A 1 13.36 14.72 20.02
C MET A 1 12.64 14.19 18.80
N PHE A 2 13.04 14.62 17.61
CA PHE A 2 12.36 14.24 16.38
C PHE A 2 12.70 12.78 16.07
N ILE A 3 11.71 11.90 16.23
CA ILE A 3 11.81 10.53 15.74
C ILE A 3 11.65 10.60 14.23
N ASN A 4 12.75 10.34 13.53
CA ASN A 4 12.82 10.30 12.08
C ASN A 4 12.09 9.02 11.60
N LEU A 5 10.78 9.11 11.37
CA LEU A 5 9.91 7.96 11.10
C LEU A 5 9.75 7.60 9.62
N TYR A 6 10.47 8.23 8.69
CA TYR A 6 10.38 7.91 7.26
C TYR A 6 11.74 7.99 6.56
N ASN A 7 12.39 6.83 6.43
CA ASN A 7 13.10 6.40 5.22
C ASN A 7 13.75 5.05 5.51
N GLN A 8 12.99 3.95 5.39
CA GLN A 8 13.64 2.69 5.07
C GLN A 8 14.07 2.76 3.61
N SER A 9 15.39 2.88 3.41
CA SER A 9 16.01 2.81 2.09
C SER A 9 15.62 1.48 1.43
N ILE A 10 15.06 1.54 0.22
CA ILE A 10 14.69 0.34 -0.55
C ILE A 10 15.98 -0.43 -0.84
N LYS A 11 16.05 -1.69 -0.41
CA LYS A 11 17.14 -2.60 -0.72
C LYS A 11 16.85 -3.31 -2.04
N VAL A 12 17.73 -3.13 -3.02
CA VAL A 12 17.59 -3.65 -4.38
C VAL A 12 18.66 -4.69 -4.64
N PHE A 13 18.26 -5.92 -4.96
CA PHE A 13 19.15 -6.89 -5.57
C PHE A 13 19.35 -6.53 -7.04
N PHE A 14 20.56 -6.15 -7.42
CA PHE A 14 20.85 -5.72 -8.78
C PHE A 14 21.55 -6.84 -9.55
N ALA A 15 20.79 -7.49 -10.43
CA ALA A 15 21.26 -8.65 -11.16
C ALA A 15 22.42 -8.32 -12.10
N ASP A 16 23.13 -9.37 -12.49
CA ASP A 16 24.05 -9.31 -13.60
C ASP A 16 23.28 -9.12 -14.92
N SER A 17 23.96 -8.59 -15.92
CA SER A 17 23.40 -8.31 -17.23
C SER A 17 24.32 -8.82 -18.32
N SER A 18 23.82 -8.82 -19.56
CA SER A 18 24.67 -9.10 -20.71
C SER A 18 25.78 -8.07 -20.86
N ALA A 19 26.91 -8.50 -21.44
CA ALA A 19 28.07 -7.64 -21.67
C ALA A 19 27.73 -6.41 -22.55
N ASP A 20 26.73 -6.52 -23.42
CA ASP A 20 26.26 -5.39 -24.25
C ASP A 20 25.40 -4.37 -23.49
N MET A 21 25.11 -4.61 -22.21
CA MET A 21 24.36 -3.74 -21.30
C MET A 21 25.23 -3.15 -20.19
N GLU A 22 26.55 -3.38 -20.18
CA GLU A 22 27.44 -2.96 -19.09
C GLU A 22 27.34 -1.47 -18.78
N ASP A 23 27.46 -0.61 -19.80
CA ASP A 23 27.38 0.84 -19.62
C ASP A 23 26.01 1.27 -19.06
N THR A 24 24.93 0.69 -19.58
CA THR A 24 23.56 0.94 -19.13
C THR A 24 23.35 0.48 -17.70
N ARG A 25 23.97 -0.63 -17.31
CA ARG A 25 23.91 -1.21 -15.97
C ARG A 25 24.58 -0.28 -14.96
N GLU A 26 25.78 0.20 -15.27
CA GLU A 26 26.51 1.11 -14.38
C GLU A 26 25.82 2.48 -14.30
N GLU A 27 25.27 2.98 -15.40
CA GLU A 27 24.42 4.19 -15.37
C GLU A 27 23.22 4.00 -14.43
N LEU A 28 22.49 2.89 -14.57
CA LEU A 28 21.34 2.59 -13.72
C LEU A 28 21.74 2.42 -12.26
N ARG A 29 22.87 1.77 -11.97
CA ARG A 29 23.41 1.61 -10.60
C ARG A 29 23.62 2.97 -9.93
N VAL A 30 24.25 3.91 -10.65
CA VAL A 30 24.48 5.27 -10.15
C VAL A 30 23.16 5.99 -9.87
N ILE A 31 22.17 5.82 -10.74
CA ILE A 31 20.85 6.46 -10.58
C ILE A 31 20.08 5.85 -9.40
N LEU A 32 20.07 4.53 -9.24
CA LEU A 32 19.48 3.84 -8.09
C LEU A 32 20.10 4.32 -6.77
N HIS A 33 21.43 4.42 -6.71
CA HIS A 33 22.14 4.92 -5.53
C HIS A 33 21.82 6.39 -5.25
N ARG A 34 21.77 7.25 -6.28
CA ARG A 34 21.35 8.66 -6.14
C ARG A 34 19.90 8.80 -5.70
N ALA A 35 19.05 7.83 -6.05
CA ALA A 35 17.69 7.72 -5.55
C ALA A 35 17.62 7.18 -4.11
N GLY A 36 18.75 7.02 -3.40
CA GLY A 36 18.76 6.61 -2.00
C GLY A 36 18.35 5.15 -1.78
N MET A 37 18.50 4.30 -2.79
CA MET A 37 18.33 2.84 -2.67
C MET A 37 19.66 2.17 -2.27
N GLU A 38 19.58 1.17 -1.42
CA GLU A 38 20.71 0.32 -1.03
C GLU A 38 20.85 -0.81 -2.05
N ILE A 39 22.01 -0.97 -2.67
CA ILE A 39 22.21 -1.92 -3.77
C ILE A 39 23.03 -3.10 -3.29
N VAL A 40 22.47 -4.30 -3.43
CA VAL A 40 23.20 -5.56 -3.34
C VAL A 40 23.58 -5.97 -4.76
N ASP A 41 24.86 -5.86 -5.11
CA ASP A 41 25.35 -6.21 -6.44
C ASP A 41 25.38 -7.74 -6.60
N GLY A 42 24.52 -8.28 -7.45
CA GLY A 42 24.40 -9.71 -7.67
C GLY A 42 25.66 -10.37 -8.26
N ARG A 43 26.60 -9.59 -8.82
CA ARG A 43 27.89 -10.11 -9.31
C ARG A 43 28.82 -10.56 -8.18
N ASP A 44 28.69 -9.92 -7.02
CA ASP A 44 29.51 -10.19 -5.85
C ASP A 44 28.93 -11.32 -4.99
N VAL A 45 27.72 -11.81 -5.34
CA VAL A 45 27.00 -12.84 -4.58
C VAL A 45 27.32 -14.23 -5.13
N PRO A 46 27.88 -15.14 -4.32
CA PRO A 46 28.10 -16.52 -4.74
C PRO A 46 26.77 -17.23 -5.06
N SER A 47 26.73 -18.08 -6.10
CA SER A 47 25.51 -18.80 -6.51
C SER A 47 24.81 -19.57 -5.38
N LYS A 48 25.55 -20.03 -4.36
CA LYS A 48 24.98 -20.77 -3.21
C LYS A 48 24.26 -19.88 -2.21
N GLU A 49 24.59 -18.59 -2.15
CA GLU A 49 24.05 -17.61 -1.20
C GLU A 49 23.03 -16.68 -1.87
N LEU A 50 22.73 -16.93 -3.14
CA LEU A 50 21.89 -16.09 -3.98
C LEU A 50 20.49 -15.87 -3.39
N LEU A 51 19.87 -16.94 -2.89
CA LEU A 51 18.53 -16.89 -2.32
C LEU A 51 18.53 -16.05 -1.02
N ASP A 52 19.52 -16.27 -0.16
CA ASP A 52 19.65 -15.58 1.12
C ASP A 52 19.92 -14.09 0.92
N ALA A 53 20.76 -13.74 -0.07
CA ALA A 53 21.00 -12.36 -0.46
C ALA A 53 19.73 -11.68 -0.99
N MET A 54 18.96 -12.35 -1.86
CA MET A 54 17.70 -11.81 -2.38
C MET A 54 16.63 -11.65 -1.29
N GLN A 55 16.55 -12.58 -0.34
CA GLN A 55 15.61 -12.50 0.79
C GLN A 55 15.87 -11.32 1.73
N GLN A 56 17.09 -10.77 1.72
CA GLN A 56 17.46 -9.56 2.46
C GLN A 56 17.17 -8.26 1.69
N THR A 57 16.61 -8.35 0.48
CA THR A 57 16.25 -7.21 -0.37
C THR A 57 14.74 -7.11 -0.56
N ASP A 58 14.26 -5.91 -0.86
CA ASP A 58 12.84 -5.64 -1.07
C ASP A 58 12.41 -5.97 -2.51
N CYS A 59 13.34 -5.86 -3.46
CA CYS A 59 13.09 -6.19 -4.85
C CYS A 59 14.36 -6.59 -5.60
N SER A 60 14.19 -7.15 -6.79
CA SER A 60 15.27 -7.38 -7.74
C SER A 60 15.07 -6.61 -9.03
N VAL A 61 16.17 -6.17 -9.64
CA VAL A 61 16.19 -5.47 -10.93
C VAL A 61 17.02 -6.26 -11.93
N HIS A 62 16.43 -6.55 -13.08
CA HIS A 62 17.03 -7.32 -14.18
C HIS A 62 16.99 -6.49 -15.47
N ILE A 63 18.09 -6.43 -16.21
CA ILE A 63 18.19 -5.67 -17.47
C ILE A 63 18.21 -6.63 -18.65
N LEU A 64 17.35 -6.38 -19.65
CA LEU A 64 17.30 -7.15 -20.89
C LEU A 64 18.26 -6.57 -21.94
N GLY A 65 19.16 -7.42 -22.43
CA GLY A 65 20.15 -7.09 -23.47
C GLY A 65 19.76 -7.56 -24.88
N LYS A 66 20.76 -7.64 -25.78
CA LYS A 66 20.62 -8.24 -27.13
C LYS A 66 20.70 -9.76 -27.08
N THR A 67 21.53 -10.28 -26.19
CA THR A 67 21.67 -11.72 -25.99
C THR A 67 20.62 -12.17 -24.99
N ASP A 68 19.84 -13.18 -25.38
CA ASP A 68 18.84 -13.82 -24.52
C ASP A 68 19.57 -14.72 -23.50
N ILE A 69 20.35 -14.12 -22.60
CA ILE A 69 21.12 -14.82 -21.54
C ILE A 69 20.21 -15.65 -20.61
N PHE A 70 18.89 -15.41 -20.70
CA PHE A 70 17.85 -16.08 -19.96
C PHE A 70 17.25 -17.32 -20.65
N GLU A 71 17.47 -17.57 -21.96
CA GLU A 71 16.86 -18.72 -22.67
C GLU A 71 17.77 -19.94 -22.83
N GLU A 72 19.05 -19.77 -23.18
CA GLU A 72 19.87 -20.95 -23.55
C GLU A 72 20.45 -21.70 -22.35
N ASP A 73 20.53 -21.06 -21.18
CA ASP A 73 21.17 -21.65 -20.02
C ASP A 73 20.75 -20.97 -18.70
N ALA A 74 19.48 -21.12 -18.31
CA ALA A 74 19.04 -20.73 -16.95
C ALA A 74 19.88 -21.39 -15.83
N ASN A 75 20.63 -22.45 -16.16
CA ASN A 75 21.61 -23.11 -15.28
C ASN A 75 23.09 -22.73 -15.54
N SER A 76 23.47 -22.17 -16.69
CA SER A 76 24.90 -21.90 -16.99
C SER A 76 25.29 -20.41 -16.83
N SER A 77 24.35 -19.49 -16.96
CA SER A 77 24.62 -18.05 -16.79
C SER A 77 24.20 -17.54 -15.40
N LEU A 78 25.01 -16.66 -14.82
CA LEU A 78 24.72 -16.05 -13.51
C LEU A 78 23.41 -15.24 -13.56
N ALA A 79 23.20 -14.45 -14.62
CA ALA A 79 21.97 -13.67 -14.82
C ALA A 79 20.72 -14.57 -14.96
N GLY A 80 20.85 -15.74 -15.59
CA GLY A 80 19.78 -16.73 -15.70
C GLY A 80 19.42 -17.35 -14.35
N GLN A 81 20.43 -17.74 -13.56
CA GLN A 81 20.24 -18.24 -12.19
C GLN A 81 19.56 -17.19 -11.30
N GLN A 82 20.01 -15.93 -11.41
CA GLN A 82 19.42 -14.78 -10.71
C GLN A 82 17.96 -14.53 -11.08
N TYR A 83 17.64 -14.56 -12.36
CA TYR A 83 16.27 -14.41 -12.84
C TYR A 83 15.36 -15.50 -12.29
N SER A 84 15.81 -16.77 -12.35
CA SER A 84 15.03 -17.91 -11.87
C SER A 84 14.78 -17.85 -10.36
N ALA A 85 15.81 -17.51 -9.57
CA ALA A 85 15.68 -17.35 -8.13
C ALA A 85 14.74 -16.19 -7.76
N ALA A 86 14.87 -15.03 -8.42
CA ALA A 86 13.99 -13.89 -8.21
C ALA A 86 12.53 -14.23 -8.57
N LYS A 87 12.32 -14.97 -9.66
CA LYS A 87 10.98 -15.43 -10.06
C LYS A 87 10.35 -16.31 -8.97
N ASN A 88 11.10 -17.24 -8.40
CA ASN A 88 10.61 -18.13 -7.34
C ASN A 88 10.35 -17.40 -6.01
N LEU A 89 10.98 -16.25 -5.77
CA LEU A 89 10.79 -15.41 -4.57
C LEU A 89 9.67 -14.38 -4.73
N CYS A 90 9.16 -14.17 -5.95
CA CYS A 90 8.09 -13.21 -6.21
C CYS A 90 6.89 -13.47 -5.29
N SER A 91 6.53 -12.45 -4.54
CA SER A 91 5.48 -12.51 -3.53
C SER A 91 4.94 -11.11 -3.27
N ASP A 92 4.03 -10.98 -2.32
CA ASP A 92 3.57 -9.66 -1.94
C ASP A 92 4.65 -8.78 -1.30
N ARG A 93 5.71 -9.37 -0.75
CA ARG A 93 6.80 -8.63 -0.09
C ARG A 93 8.03 -8.44 -0.97
N PHE A 94 8.17 -9.24 -2.03
CA PHE A 94 9.31 -9.19 -2.93
C PHE A 94 8.85 -8.99 -4.37
N LYS A 95 9.32 -7.92 -5.00
CA LYS A 95 9.00 -7.60 -6.39
C LYS A 95 10.17 -7.88 -7.32
N MET A 96 9.86 -8.31 -8.53
CA MET A 96 10.85 -8.45 -9.59
C MET A 96 10.59 -7.42 -10.67
N PHE A 97 11.58 -6.57 -10.95
CA PHE A 97 11.55 -5.59 -12.01
C PHE A 97 12.41 -6.04 -13.18
N VAL A 98 11.82 -6.08 -14.37
CA VAL A 98 12.51 -6.43 -15.61
C VAL A 98 12.47 -5.23 -16.54
N TRP A 99 13.65 -4.67 -16.82
CA TRP A 99 13.80 -3.47 -17.63
C TRP A 99 14.34 -3.79 -19.01
N ASN A 100 13.65 -3.30 -20.04
CA ASN A 100 14.07 -3.37 -21.43
C ASN A 100 14.33 -1.95 -21.97
N PRO A 101 15.54 -1.41 -21.78
CA PRO A 101 15.89 -0.04 -22.20
C PRO A 101 15.79 0.17 -23.73
N ARG A 102 15.87 -0.91 -24.52
CA ARG A 102 15.81 -0.85 -25.99
C ARG A 102 14.39 -0.91 -26.55
N GLY A 103 13.38 -1.02 -25.69
CA GLY A 103 11.98 -0.98 -26.11
C GLY A 103 11.58 -2.10 -27.08
N ARG A 104 10.68 -1.77 -28.02
CA ARG A 104 10.04 -2.74 -28.94
C ARG A 104 10.92 -3.21 -30.10
N GLU A 105 12.13 -2.68 -30.24
CA GLU A 105 13.02 -3.02 -31.38
C GLU A 105 13.64 -4.42 -31.25
N ASN A 106 13.84 -4.90 -30.03
CA ASN A 106 14.21 -6.31 -29.78
C ASN A 106 12.93 -7.16 -29.69
N ARG A 107 12.43 -7.66 -30.82
CA ARG A 107 11.39 -8.72 -30.83
C ARG A 107 12.03 -10.11 -30.70
N SER A 108 12.83 -10.36 -29.66
CA SER A 108 13.22 -11.73 -29.35
C SER A 108 12.01 -12.53 -28.87
N LYS A 109 11.97 -13.84 -29.16
CA LYS A 109 10.91 -14.76 -28.70
C LYS A 109 10.75 -14.69 -27.17
N TYR A 110 11.86 -14.41 -26.48
CA TYR A 110 11.96 -14.22 -25.05
C TYR A 110 11.19 -13.00 -24.50
N ILE A 111 11.25 -11.82 -25.12
CA ILE A 111 10.44 -10.66 -24.65
C ILE A 111 8.95 -10.99 -24.69
N ASN A 112 8.51 -11.78 -25.66
CA ASN A 112 7.13 -12.28 -25.71
C ASN A 112 6.86 -13.42 -24.71
N LYS A 113 7.89 -14.12 -24.23
CA LYS A 113 7.79 -15.14 -23.17
C LYS A 113 7.74 -14.47 -21.80
N VAL A 114 8.68 -13.57 -21.46
CA VAL A 114 8.63 -12.75 -20.24
C VAL A 114 7.30 -12.00 -20.14
N ARG A 115 6.82 -11.41 -21.24
CA ARG A 115 5.50 -10.75 -21.28
C ARG A 115 4.32 -11.70 -21.09
N ARG A 116 4.46 -12.99 -21.45
CA ARG A 116 3.45 -14.03 -21.25
C ARG A 116 3.54 -14.67 -19.86
N ASP A 117 4.73 -14.68 -19.27
CA ASP A 117 5.07 -15.22 -17.96
C ASP A 117 5.02 -14.11 -16.87
N ILE A 118 4.40 -12.95 -17.15
CA ILE A 118 4.12 -11.93 -16.15
C ILE A 118 3.06 -12.49 -15.20
N GLU A 119 3.54 -13.13 -14.15
CA GLU A 119 2.76 -13.53 -12.99
C GLU A 119 2.55 -12.33 -12.05
N GLU A 120 1.64 -12.46 -11.07
CA GLU A 120 1.47 -11.45 -10.02
C GLU A 120 2.82 -11.17 -9.34
N ASN A 121 3.21 -9.89 -9.25
CA ASN A 121 4.46 -9.40 -8.64
C ASN A 121 5.72 -9.28 -9.53
N ILE A 122 5.62 -9.57 -10.83
CA ILE A 122 6.65 -9.22 -11.82
C ILE A 122 6.24 -7.93 -12.56
N ILE A 123 7.11 -6.92 -12.58
CA ILE A 123 6.89 -5.66 -13.28
C ILE A 123 7.84 -5.54 -14.46
N TYR A 124 7.28 -5.43 -15.66
CA TYR A 124 8.03 -5.20 -16.88
C TYR A 124 7.98 -3.72 -17.27
N SER A 125 9.12 -3.14 -17.64
CA SER A 125 9.22 -1.76 -18.14
C SER A 125 10.01 -1.71 -19.45
N ASP A 126 9.46 -1.02 -20.45
CA ASP A 126 10.13 -0.72 -21.73
C ASP A 126 10.51 0.76 -21.87
N ARG A 127 10.57 1.47 -20.74
CA ARG A 127 10.96 2.89 -20.70
C ARG A 127 12.42 3.03 -21.16
N PRO A 128 12.75 3.94 -22.08
CA PRO A 128 14.13 4.10 -22.56
C PRO A 128 15.05 4.81 -21.55
N SER A 129 14.48 5.53 -20.58
CA SER A 129 15.26 6.30 -19.60
C SER A 129 15.41 5.54 -18.28
N PRO A 130 16.64 5.37 -17.75
CA PRO A 130 16.87 4.77 -16.44
C PRO A 130 16.27 5.62 -15.30
N ILE A 131 16.23 6.96 -15.46
CA ILE A 131 15.64 7.86 -14.46
C ILE A 131 14.15 7.55 -14.28
N VAL A 132 13.41 7.51 -15.39
CA VAL A 132 11.97 7.19 -15.38
C VAL A 132 11.72 5.80 -14.82
N PHE A 133 12.57 4.82 -15.16
CA PHE A 133 12.46 3.47 -14.61
C PHE A 133 12.69 3.43 -13.09
N VAL A 134 13.67 4.18 -12.57
CA VAL A 134 13.91 4.26 -11.11
C VAL A 134 12.77 4.98 -10.39
N GLU A 135 12.16 5.99 -10.99
CA GLU A 135 10.93 6.61 -10.47
C GLU A 135 9.77 5.61 -10.42
N ASP A 136 9.59 4.79 -11.47
CA ASP A 136 8.58 3.73 -11.49
C ASP A 136 8.83 2.71 -10.34
N ILE A 137 10.08 2.30 -10.11
CA ILE A 137 10.45 1.44 -8.97
C ILE A 137 10.04 2.10 -7.66
N ARG A 138 10.42 3.37 -7.43
CA ARG A 138 10.06 4.08 -6.20
C ARG A 138 8.56 4.12 -6.02
N ASN A 139 7.81 4.54 -7.05
CA ASN A 139 6.36 4.63 -6.95
C ASN A 139 5.72 3.28 -6.60
N ILE A 140 6.14 2.19 -7.25
CA ILE A 140 5.59 0.85 -6.99
C ILE A 140 5.98 0.33 -5.60
N MET A 141 7.24 0.55 -5.19
CA MET A 141 7.75 0.09 -3.89
C MET A 141 7.24 0.94 -2.73
N THR A 142 7.05 2.25 -2.92
CA THR A 142 6.45 3.16 -1.93
C THR A 142 4.95 2.89 -1.79
N VAL A 143 4.23 2.59 -2.89
CA VAL A 143 2.83 2.11 -2.82
C VAL A 143 2.72 0.79 -2.04
N LYS A 144 3.80 -0.03 -1.98
CA LYS A 144 3.87 -1.24 -1.15
C LYS A 144 4.47 -1.09 0.25
N GLN A 145 5.26 -0.05 0.55
CA GLN A 145 5.56 0.28 1.97
C GLN A 145 4.30 0.79 2.70
N SER A 146 3.26 1.16 1.96
CA SER A 146 1.89 1.33 2.46
C SER A 146 1.09 0.02 2.55
N ALA A 147 1.66 -1.14 2.18
CA ALA A 147 1.00 -2.44 2.19
C ALA A 147 1.42 -3.26 3.42
N VAL A 148 0.43 -3.50 4.30
CA VAL A 148 0.55 -4.01 5.67
C VAL A 148 1.10 -2.97 6.63
N GLN A 149 0.37 -1.87 6.79
CA GLN A 149 0.37 -1.24 8.11
C GLN A 149 -0.15 -2.27 9.11
N GLU A 150 0.47 -2.37 10.30
CA GLU A 150 -0.02 -3.28 11.36
C GLU A 150 -1.47 -2.93 11.67
N THR A 151 -2.40 -3.75 11.18
CA THR A 151 -3.81 -3.63 11.53
C THR A 151 -4.07 -4.44 12.78
N VAL A 152 -4.79 -3.83 13.72
CA VAL A 152 -5.15 -4.48 14.98
C VAL A 152 -6.64 -4.76 14.93
N ALA A 153 -7.03 -6.02 15.13
CA ALA A 153 -8.43 -6.39 15.18
C ALA A 153 -9.16 -5.57 16.26
N SER A 154 -10.16 -4.79 15.84
CA SER A 154 -10.90 -3.87 16.70
C SER A 154 -12.40 -4.05 16.58
N ASP A 155 -13.12 -3.74 17.65
CA ASP A 155 -14.58 -3.68 17.56
C ASP A 155 -15.00 -2.44 16.76
N ILE A 156 -14.31 -1.32 16.99
CA ILE A 156 -14.65 -0.01 16.41
C ILE A 156 -13.40 0.57 15.75
N PHE A 157 -13.49 0.91 14.47
CA PHE A 157 -12.52 1.76 13.80
C PHE A 157 -13.05 3.20 13.71
N PHE A 158 -12.43 4.12 14.44
CA PHE A 158 -12.91 5.47 14.66
C PHE A 158 -12.08 6.48 13.85
N LEU A 159 -12.70 7.05 12.82
CA LEU A 159 -12.14 8.00 11.86
C LEU A 159 -12.61 9.40 12.20
N TYR A 160 -11.70 10.37 12.27
CA TYR A 160 -12.05 11.77 12.57
C TYR A 160 -11.07 12.72 11.90
N ASN A 161 -11.47 13.98 11.77
CA ASN A 161 -10.58 15.03 11.29
C ASN A 161 -9.65 15.50 12.42
N ASP A 162 -8.39 15.85 12.11
CA ASP A 162 -7.45 16.39 13.09
C ASP A 162 -8.00 17.61 13.87
N LEU A 163 -8.86 18.42 13.23
CA LEU A 163 -9.51 19.58 13.87
C LEU A 163 -10.49 19.19 14.99
N ASP A 164 -10.99 17.96 14.96
CA ASP A 164 -11.94 17.42 15.94
C ASP A 164 -11.25 16.49 16.96
N ASN A 165 -9.90 16.52 17.02
CA ASN A 165 -9.11 15.58 17.83
C ASN A 165 -9.48 15.57 19.32
N ASP A 166 -9.71 16.74 19.91
CA ASP A 166 -9.96 16.82 21.35
C ASP A 166 -11.29 16.13 21.72
N THR A 167 -12.36 16.41 20.98
CA THR A 167 -13.67 15.79 21.23
C THR A 167 -13.70 14.32 20.82
N ALA A 168 -13.02 13.96 19.73
CA ALA A 168 -12.86 12.58 19.29
C ALA A 168 -12.11 11.73 20.34
N ARG A 169 -11.08 12.30 20.98
CA ARG A 169 -10.31 11.63 22.03
C ARG A 169 -11.17 11.30 23.24
N ASP A 170 -12.03 12.23 23.66
CA ASP A 170 -12.91 12.02 24.80
C ASP A 170 -13.92 10.89 24.53
N ILE A 171 -14.53 10.90 23.33
CA ILE A 171 -15.43 9.82 22.88
C ILE A 171 -14.72 8.48 22.80
N CYS A 172 -13.52 8.44 22.21
CA CYS A 172 -12.72 7.22 22.13
C CYS A 172 -12.34 6.68 23.50
N THR A 173 -12.10 7.55 24.48
CA THR A 173 -11.78 7.14 25.86
C THR A 173 -12.99 6.45 26.48
N MET A 174 -14.18 7.05 26.37
CA MET A 174 -15.43 6.45 26.87
C MET A 174 -15.77 5.12 26.17
N LEU A 175 -15.53 5.00 24.86
CA LEU A 175 -15.73 3.75 24.12
C LEU A 175 -14.67 2.69 24.46
N GLY A 176 -13.42 3.11 24.69
CA GLY A 176 -12.28 2.25 24.98
C GLY A 176 -12.41 1.47 26.28
N ASP A 177 -13.18 1.99 27.25
CA ASP A 177 -13.46 1.30 28.51
C ASP A 177 -14.26 0.00 28.32
N ILE A 178 -15.02 -0.10 27.22
CA ILE A 178 -15.96 -1.21 26.97
C ILE A 178 -15.55 -2.03 25.74
N ARG A 179 -14.93 -1.40 24.73
CA ARG A 179 -14.67 -1.99 23.41
C ARG A 179 -13.24 -1.73 22.95
N LYS A 180 -12.73 -2.59 22.06
CA LYS A 180 -11.45 -2.33 21.41
C LYS A 180 -11.63 -1.27 20.32
N VAL A 181 -11.11 -0.07 20.55
CA VAL A 181 -11.19 1.05 19.61
C VAL A 181 -9.83 1.30 18.97
N THR A 182 -9.78 1.24 17.64
CA THR A 182 -8.66 1.75 16.85
C THR A 182 -9.06 3.10 16.30
N LYS A 183 -8.21 4.13 16.46
CA LYS A 183 -8.54 5.49 16.04
C LYS A 183 -7.55 5.99 14.99
N LEU A 184 -8.03 6.76 14.01
CA LEU A 184 -7.22 7.37 12.97
C LEU A 184 -7.67 8.82 12.76
N SER A 185 -6.74 9.74 12.86
CA SER A 185 -6.96 11.15 12.56
C SER A 185 -6.55 11.44 11.11
N ILE A 186 -7.41 12.18 10.39
CA ILE A 186 -7.20 12.51 8.98
C ILE A 186 -6.84 13.97 8.85
N SER A 187 -5.67 14.22 8.26
CA SER A 187 -5.17 15.56 7.96
C SER A 187 -5.35 15.88 6.48
N MET A 188 -6.17 16.90 6.18
CA MET A 188 -6.44 17.34 4.79
C MET A 188 -5.23 18.00 4.11
N SER A 189 -4.21 18.39 4.88
CA SER A 189 -2.97 19.00 4.39
C SER A 189 -1.80 18.01 4.27
N SER A 190 -2.02 16.73 4.58
CA SER A 190 -0.96 15.73 4.51
C SER A 190 -0.87 15.11 3.11
N GLU A 191 0.35 14.85 2.64
CA GLU A 191 0.64 14.06 1.44
C GLU A 191 0.44 12.55 1.66
N VAL A 192 -0.17 12.15 2.79
CA VAL A 192 -0.30 10.77 3.23
C VAL A 192 -1.58 10.15 2.64
N ASP A 193 -1.42 9.09 1.85
CA ASP A 193 -2.56 8.31 1.35
C ASP A 193 -3.05 7.30 2.41
N TYR A 194 -4.11 7.69 3.13
CA TYR A 194 -4.73 6.84 4.15
C TYR A 194 -5.63 5.73 3.58
N ASN A 195 -5.97 5.77 2.28
CA ASN A 195 -7.02 4.90 1.73
C ASN A 195 -6.70 3.41 1.88
N THR A 196 -5.43 3.04 1.65
CA THR A 196 -4.97 1.66 1.76
C THR A 196 -5.08 1.16 3.20
N TYR A 197 -4.68 1.96 4.18
CA TYR A 197 -4.80 1.60 5.60
C TYR A 197 -6.26 1.50 6.04
N ILE A 198 -7.10 2.47 5.65
CA ILE A 198 -8.52 2.48 6.00
C ILE A 198 -9.20 1.20 5.51
N LYS A 199 -8.92 0.78 4.27
CA LYS A 199 -9.44 -0.48 3.70
C LYS A 199 -9.01 -1.70 4.52
N GLN A 200 -7.71 -1.78 4.83
CA GLN A 200 -7.15 -2.90 5.58
C GLN A 200 -7.69 -2.96 7.02
N GLN A 201 -7.76 -1.81 7.70
CA GLN A 201 -8.23 -1.72 9.08
C GLN A 201 -9.75 -1.96 9.19
N LEU A 202 -10.55 -1.49 8.21
CA LEU A 202 -11.99 -1.78 8.16
C LEU A 202 -12.28 -3.27 7.97
N ALA A 203 -11.46 -3.98 7.19
CA ALA A 203 -11.63 -5.42 6.97
C ALA A 203 -11.44 -6.25 8.25
N VAL A 204 -10.62 -5.78 9.21
CA VAL A 204 -10.39 -6.43 10.50
C VAL A 204 -11.20 -5.80 11.65
N SER A 205 -12.10 -4.87 11.34
CA SER A 205 -12.95 -4.18 12.32
C SER A 205 -14.41 -4.62 12.20
N LYS A 206 -15.15 -4.63 13.32
CA LYS A 206 -16.58 -4.98 13.26
C LYS A 206 -17.43 -3.86 12.69
N ILE A 207 -17.13 -2.60 13.01
CA ILE A 207 -17.77 -1.41 12.44
C ILE A 207 -16.74 -0.30 12.13
N GLY A 208 -17.05 0.54 11.16
CA GLY A 208 -16.37 1.82 10.92
C GLY A 208 -17.22 3.00 11.38
N VAL A 209 -16.62 3.96 12.07
CA VAL A 209 -17.29 5.17 12.56
C VAL A 209 -16.53 6.39 12.03
N VAL A 210 -17.22 7.28 11.32
CA VAL A 210 -16.68 8.57 10.88
C VAL A 210 -17.29 9.67 11.75
N TYR A 211 -16.49 10.27 12.61
CA TYR A 211 -16.90 11.32 13.52
C TYR A 211 -16.58 12.72 12.99
N TYR A 212 -17.48 13.65 13.25
CA TYR A 212 -17.26 15.08 13.04
C TYR A 212 -17.87 15.93 14.15
N ASN A 213 -17.21 17.04 14.46
CA ASN A 213 -17.75 18.09 15.31
C ASN A 213 -17.92 19.37 14.49
N CYS A 214 -16.81 19.97 14.08
CA CYS A 214 -16.80 21.24 13.32
C CYS A 214 -16.68 21.03 11.81
N ALA A 215 -16.28 19.84 11.35
CA ALA A 215 -15.95 19.54 9.94
C ALA A 215 -17.00 18.66 9.21
N GLY A 216 -18.29 18.98 9.34
CA GLY A 216 -19.38 18.14 8.81
C GLY A 216 -19.38 17.92 7.30
N ASP A 217 -19.04 18.93 6.50
CA ASP A 217 -19.02 18.83 5.03
C ASP A 217 -17.97 17.82 4.51
N TRP A 218 -16.87 17.66 5.25
CA TRP A 218 -15.83 16.70 4.96
C TRP A 218 -16.28 15.27 5.26
N ALA A 219 -16.81 15.04 6.46
CA ALA A 219 -17.07 13.71 6.99
C ALA A 219 -18.03 12.90 6.11
N VAL A 220 -19.04 13.54 5.53
CA VAL A 220 -20.03 12.90 4.66
C VAL A 220 -19.41 12.48 3.34
N SER A 221 -18.66 13.40 2.71
CA SER A 221 -17.99 13.14 1.43
C SER A 221 -16.93 12.05 1.59
N PHE A 222 -16.19 12.09 2.69
CA PHE A 222 -15.19 11.10 3.07
C PHE A 222 -15.81 9.73 3.36
N ALA A 223 -16.84 9.66 4.20
CA ALA A 223 -17.56 8.42 4.49
C ALA A 223 -18.10 7.78 3.21
N ARG A 224 -18.65 8.58 2.29
CA ARG A 224 -19.12 8.09 0.98
C ARG A 224 -18.00 7.53 0.12
N GLN A 225 -16.83 8.18 0.12
CA GLN A 225 -15.66 7.69 -0.61
C GLN A 225 -15.20 6.36 -0.03
N VAL A 226 -14.96 6.28 1.28
CA VAL A 226 -14.55 5.06 1.98
C VAL A 226 -15.53 3.93 1.71
N TRP A 227 -16.83 4.19 1.81
CA TRP A 227 -17.87 3.20 1.58
C TRP A 227 -17.86 2.62 0.17
N LYS A 228 -17.69 3.46 -0.88
CA LYS A 228 -17.55 2.99 -2.27
C LYS A 228 -16.31 2.12 -2.43
N ASP A 229 -15.22 2.55 -1.81
CA ASP A 229 -13.91 1.94 -1.87
C ASP A 229 -13.83 0.57 -1.17
N THR A 230 -14.71 0.31 -0.20
CA THR A 230 -14.82 -0.97 0.53
C THR A 230 -15.92 -1.89 0.00
N GLY A 231 -16.44 -1.63 -1.22
CA GLY A 231 -17.41 -2.50 -1.89
C GLY A 231 -18.89 -2.13 -1.68
N GLY A 232 -19.18 -0.96 -1.10
CA GLY A 232 -20.53 -0.40 -1.01
C GLY A 232 -21.52 -1.32 -0.29
N ASN A 233 -22.67 -1.60 -0.93
CA ASN A 233 -23.71 -2.50 -0.39
C ASN A 233 -23.23 -3.94 -0.15
N SER A 234 -22.14 -4.36 -0.77
CA SER A 234 -21.57 -5.70 -0.61
C SER A 234 -20.38 -5.72 0.35
N GLY A 235 -20.07 -4.57 0.98
CA GLY A 235 -18.98 -4.45 1.95
C GLY A 235 -19.24 -5.28 3.20
N ALA A 236 -18.20 -5.94 3.72
CA ALA A 236 -18.31 -6.83 4.89
C ALA A 236 -18.48 -6.08 6.22
N THR A 237 -18.13 -4.80 6.27
CA THR A 237 -18.08 -3.97 7.48
C THR A 237 -19.04 -2.78 7.34
N PRO A 238 -20.04 -2.63 8.22
CA PRO A 238 -20.95 -1.49 8.21
C PRO A 238 -20.23 -0.19 8.62
N LEU A 239 -20.67 0.93 8.04
CA LEU A 239 -20.12 2.25 8.28
C LEU A 239 -21.19 3.18 8.87
N CYS A 240 -20.83 3.93 9.91
CA CYS A 240 -21.69 4.90 10.58
C CYS A 240 -21.03 6.28 10.55
N VAL A 241 -21.82 7.34 10.38
CA VAL A 241 -21.35 8.72 10.45
C VAL A 241 -21.96 9.37 11.69
N VAL A 242 -21.12 9.94 12.55
CA VAL A 242 -21.55 10.50 13.84
C VAL A 242 -21.17 11.97 13.92
N GLY A 243 -22.15 12.82 14.18
CA GLY A 243 -21.97 14.26 14.37
C GLY A 243 -22.32 14.68 15.78
N ASN A 244 -21.65 15.72 16.29
CA ASN A 244 -22.10 16.41 17.50
C ASN A 244 -23.27 17.34 17.19
N SER A 245 -24.35 17.26 17.96
CA SER A 245 -25.56 18.08 17.86
C SER A 245 -25.29 19.59 17.89
N ASP A 246 -24.33 20.04 18.71
CA ASP A 246 -24.04 21.46 18.93
C ASP A 246 -23.46 22.18 17.70
N HIS A 247 -22.78 21.45 16.83
CA HIS A 247 -22.03 22.01 15.69
C HIS A 247 -22.45 21.43 14.34
N ALA A 248 -23.31 20.40 14.33
CA ALA A 248 -23.92 19.89 13.12
C ALA A 248 -24.88 20.92 12.54
N LYS A 249 -24.45 21.67 11.51
CA LYS A 249 -25.39 22.34 10.61
C LYS A 249 -26.23 21.26 9.94
N THR A 250 -27.41 21.02 10.51
CA THR A 250 -28.37 19.99 10.12
C THR A 250 -28.99 20.35 8.77
N LYS A 251 -28.21 20.27 7.69
CA LYS A 251 -28.78 20.12 6.35
C LYS A 251 -28.83 18.63 6.07
N GLN A 252 -29.99 18.06 6.41
CA GLN A 252 -30.58 16.86 5.83
C GLN A 252 -29.55 15.98 5.13
N LEU A 253 -28.86 15.20 5.96
CA LEU A 253 -28.14 14.05 5.50
C LEU A 253 -29.19 13.00 5.17
N ASP A 254 -29.85 13.16 4.02
CA ASP A 254 -30.58 12.11 3.30
C ASP A 254 -29.56 11.06 2.83
N ILE A 255 -28.82 10.51 3.79
CA ILE A 255 -27.83 9.48 3.55
C ILE A 255 -28.62 8.20 3.41
N PHE A 256 -28.94 7.89 2.15
CA PHE A 256 -29.22 6.57 1.61
C PHE A 256 -29.86 5.59 2.59
N ALA A 257 -31.19 5.52 2.51
CA ALA A 257 -32.00 4.46 3.10
C ALA A 257 -31.30 3.10 2.97
N GLY A 258 -30.83 2.57 4.09
CA GLY A 258 -30.47 1.16 4.25
C GLY A 258 -29.14 0.84 4.92
N LEU A 259 -28.08 1.65 4.83
CA LEU A 259 -26.71 1.12 5.09
C LEU A 259 -25.69 2.08 5.75
N MET A 260 -26.03 3.35 5.97
CA MET A 260 -25.24 4.28 6.80
C MET A 260 -26.18 4.93 7.82
N GLU A 261 -25.95 4.69 9.11
CA GLU A 261 -26.70 5.37 10.17
C GLU A 261 -26.00 6.70 10.47
N CYS A 262 -26.72 7.80 10.37
CA CYS A 262 -26.25 9.11 10.81
C CYS A 262 -26.73 9.33 12.24
N ILE A 263 -25.82 9.34 13.20
CA ILE A 263 -26.14 9.64 14.59
C ILE A 263 -25.75 11.10 14.82
N ILE A 264 -26.72 11.92 15.21
CA ILE A 264 -26.47 13.27 15.70
C ILE A 264 -26.99 13.30 17.12
N ASP A 265 -26.09 13.28 18.09
CA ASP A 265 -26.44 13.31 19.51
C ASP A 265 -25.39 14.13 20.27
N ASP A 266 -25.70 14.45 21.52
CA ASP A 266 -24.80 15.12 22.43
C ASP A 266 -23.55 14.25 22.64
N GLN A 267 -22.40 14.88 22.86
CA GLN A 267 -21.10 14.21 23.00
C GLN A 267 -21.11 13.05 24.03
N LEU A 268 -21.92 13.16 25.08
CA LEU A 268 -22.07 12.13 26.13
C LEU A 268 -22.91 10.92 25.70
N ARG A 269 -23.77 11.07 24.71
CA ARG A 269 -24.69 10.02 24.22
C ARG A 269 -24.15 9.30 22.99
N ILE A 270 -23.28 9.95 22.22
CA ILE A 270 -22.57 9.35 21.09
C ILE A 270 -21.97 7.95 21.40
N PRO A 271 -21.26 7.72 22.52
CA PRO A 271 -20.74 6.39 22.83
C PRO A 271 -21.83 5.31 22.99
N LEU A 272 -23.01 5.68 23.49
CA LEU A 272 -24.14 4.77 23.67
C LEU A 272 -24.72 4.36 22.31
N ASP A 273 -24.93 5.32 21.43
CA ASP A 273 -25.52 5.06 20.11
C ASP A 273 -24.59 4.23 19.21
N ILE A 274 -23.27 4.48 19.28
CA ILE A 274 -22.27 3.65 18.57
C ILE A 274 -22.33 2.20 19.07
N ASN A 275 -22.47 1.98 20.37
CA ASN A 275 -22.62 0.63 20.93
C ASN A 275 -23.93 -0.03 20.49
N MET A 276 -25.04 0.69 20.49
CA MET A 276 -26.33 0.18 20.00
C MET A 276 -26.24 -0.21 18.52
N PHE A 277 -25.56 0.61 17.70
CA PHE A 277 -25.32 0.31 16.30
C PHE A 277 -24.46 -0.95 16.11
N LEU A 278 -23.38 -1.10 16.88
CA LEU A 278 -22.52 -2.28 16.87
C LEU A 278 -23.32 -3.55 17.20
N ASP A 279 -24.13 -3.52 18.25
CA ASP A 279 -24.87 -4.69 18.72
C ASP A 279 -25.96 -5.11 17.71
N LYS A 280 -26.66 -4.15 17.09
CA LYS A 280 -27.64 -4.40 16.02
C LYS A 280 -27.02 -5.09 14.80
N ASN A 281 -25.83 -4.66 14.40
CA ASN A 281 -25.14 -5.22 13.23
C ASN A 281 -24.44 -6.56 13.52
N ASN A 282 -24.11 -6.85 14.77
CA ASN A 282 -23.59 -8.16 15.18
C ASN A 282 -24.67 -9.25 15.26
N GLN A 283 -25.94 -8.89 15.53
CA GLN A 283 -27.05 -9.85 15.58
C GLN A 283 -27.59 -10.24 14.20
N SER A 284 -27.20 -9.52 13.14
CA SER A 284 -27.70 -9.71 11.76
C SER A 284 -26.76 -10.56 10.88
N LYS A 285 -25.68 -11.11 11.44
CA LYS A 285 -24.76 -12.06 10.81
C LYS A 285 -24.89 -13.42 11.45
#